data_AF-A0A136KV82-F1
#
_entry.id   AF-A0A136KV82-F1
#
_cell.length_a   1.000
_cell.length_b   1.000
_cell.length_c   1.000
_cell.angle_alpha   90.00
_cell.angle_beta   90.00
_cell.angle_gamma   90.00
#
_symmetry.space_group_name_H-M   'P 1'
#
loop_
_entity.id
_entity.type
_entity.pdbx_description
1 polymer ?
#
loop_
_entity_poly.entity_id
_entity_poly.type
_entity_poly.pdbx_seq_one_letter_code
_entity_poly.pdbx_strand_id
1 'polypeptide(L)'
;MAGRFWLSKEVQCASSMPPDPFQLPLTAIARACPILLPNDSLARATALLRETPFGVLPVVDESVLIGSISRGDVLRALERGIAFTGSVREALEPSPRTLQGHLTGAEALRLMSSSRQTEWLVVDADARVIGMVSVTDFGPKPATHARPPVVGGMATPFGIYLTTGSIRAGANDLALVATGALLFGLFLVAVLATESLGSWVKAYHLPLFWRDTFYQGLPVALFLLGLRSLPLAGTHAAEHKVVHALERSEPLEPEVVARMPRVHPRCGTNLAVGLSLLVGIAGAPWVQNFEIRLVTAAIVTLFFWKPLGNLAQFFVTTKPPNRRQIANGIAVAQALLKTYRETGYEPTSAFRRLLMSGLLQVSAGATLAFVLGRLILAQFGIAIEL
;
A
#
# COMPACT_ATOMS: atom_id res chain seq x y z
N MET A 1 1.44 45.55 -1.15
CA MET A 1 2.34 45.04 -0.11
C MET A 1 1.75 43.75 0.46
N ALA A 2 2.22 42.59 0.01
CA ALA A 2 2.11 41.28 0.69
C ALA A 2 2.61 40.21 -0.29
N GLY A 3 3.93 40.03 -0.34
CA GLY A 3 4.59 39.00 -1.14
C GLY A 3 5.95 38.74 -0.51
N ARG A 4 6.29 37.44 -0.39
CA ARG A 4 7.48 36.86 0.26
C ARG A 4 7.34 36.61 1.77
N PHE A 5 6.83 35.43 2.11
CA PHE A 5 7.05 34.80 3.42
C PHE A 5 7.09 33.27 3.26
N TRP A 6 7.97 32.77 2.39
CA TRP A 6 8.33 31.35 2.34
C TRP A 6 9.77 31.25 1.86
N LEU A 7 10.72 31.56 2.75
CA LEU A 7 12.16 31.25 2.63
C LEU A 7 12.84 31.79 3.91
N SER A 8 12.85 31.00 4.98
CA SER A 8 13.85 31.00 6.06
C SER A 8 13.31 30.30 7.31
N LYS A 9 13.55 29.00 7.34
CA LYS A 9 14.11 28.29 8.51
C LYS A 9 14.38 26.88 8.03
N GLU A 10 15.54 26.71 7.41
CA GLU A 10 16.24 25.43 7.43
C GLU A 10 16.48 25.09 8.90
N VAL A 11 15.50 24.45 9.54
CA VAL A 11 15.79 23.61 10.69
C VAL A 11 16.49 22.41 10.08
N GLN A 12 17.81 22.49 10.08
CA GLN A 12 18.75 21.40 9.85
C GLN A 12 18.54 20.37 10.98
N CYS A 13 17.41 19.67 10.97
CA CYS A 13 17.41 18.30 11.46
C CYS A 13 18.23 17.56 10.42
N ALA A 14 19.53 17.43 10.68
CA ALA A 14 20.31 16.36 10.11
C ALA A 14 19.53 15.07 10.45
N SER A 15 18.71 14.62 9.50
CA SER A 15 18.39 13.21 9.40
C SER A 15 19.73 12.56 9.12
N SER A 16 20.49 12.24 10.17
CA SER A 16 21.56 11.28 10.01
C SER A 16 20.84 10.04 9.52
N MET A 17 20.97 9.77 8.21
CA MET A 17 20.63 8.45 7.72
C MET A 17 21.34 7.47 8.65
N PRO A 18 20.63 6.44 9.15
CA PRO A 18 21.30 5.43 9.95
C PRO A 18 22.56 4.99 9.19
N PRO A 19 23.72 4.92 9.88
CA PRO A 19 24.99 4.69 9.22
C PRO A 19 24.91 3.45 8.32
N ASP A 20 25.46 3.57 7.12
CA ASP A 20 25.42 2.54 6.10
C ASP A 20 25.93 1.21 6.69
N PRO A 21 25.10 0.16 6.79
CA PRO A 21 25.51 -1.11 7.39
C PRO A 21 26.69 -1.75 6.66
N PHE A 22 26.96 -1.39 5.40
CA PHE A 22 28.13 -1.88 4.67
C PHE A 22 29.45 -1.31 5.19
N GLN A 23 29.43 -0.16 5.88
CA GLN A 23 30.61 0.50 6.41
C GLN A 23 30.81 0.26 7.91
N LEU A 24 29.79 -0.25 8.59
CA LEU A 24 29.85 -0.54 10.01
C LEU A 24 30.61 -1.84 10.29
N PRO A 25 31.35 -1.92 11.42
CA PRO A 25 31.93 -3.17 11.87
C PRO A 25 30.83 -4.16 12.28
N LEU A 26 31.09 -5.45 12.12
CA LEU A 26 30.13 -6.50 12.49
C LEU A 26 29.74 -6.46 13.97
N THR A 27 30.58 -5.96 14.87
CA THR A 27 30.21 -5.72 16.28
C THR A 27 29.00 -4.80 16.44
N ALA A 28 28.75 -3.86 15.52
CA ALA A 28 27.62 -2.94 15.56
C ALA A 28 26.35 -3.50 14.87
N ILE A 29 26.50 -4.57 14.09
CA ILE A 29 25.43 -5.17 13.27
C ILE A 29 24.93 -6.47 13.91
N ALA A 30 25.85 -7.27 14.46
CA ALA A 30 25.59 -8.59 15.00
C ALA A 30 24.47 -8.57 16.04
N ARG A 31 23.58 -9.55 15.94
CA ARG A 31 22.50 -9.77 16.89
C ARG A 31 23.00 -10.71 18.00
N ALA A 32 22.56 -10.44 19.23
CA ALA A 32 22.81 -11.34 20.34
C ALA A 32 22.20 -12.73 20.02
N CYS A 33 22.98 -13.78 20.23
CA CYS A 33 22.58 -15.16 20.03
C CYS A 33 22.80 -15.93 21.34
N PRO A 34 21.86 -16.77 21.79
CA PRO A 34 22.10 -17.62 22.94
C PRO A 34 23.24 -18.61 22.65
N ILE A 35 24.00 -18.90 23.69
CA ILE A 35 25.11 -19.85 23.67
C ILE A 35 24.67 -21.18 24.30
N LEU A 36 25.24 -22.28 23.80
CA LEU A 36 25.10 -23.61 24.39
C LEU A 36 26.41 -24.04 25.05
N LEU A 37 26.29 -24.79 26.14
CA LEU A 37 27.43 -25.48 26.74
C LEU A 37 27.56 -26.89 26.15
N PRO A 38 28.74 -27.52 26.16
CA PRO A 38 28.93 -28.84 25.56
C PRO A 38 28.08 -29.93 26.25
N ASN A 39 27.82 -29.75 27.54
CA ASN A 39 27.05 -30.68 28.37
C ASN A 39 25.55 -30.34 28.39
N ASP A 40 25.11 -29.28 27.71
CA ASP A 40 23.67 -29.03 27.52
C ASP A 40 23.05 -30.19 26.73
N SER A 41 21.75 -30.42 26.92
CA SER A 41 21.05 -31.49 26.20
C SER A 41 20.66 -31.07 24.78
N LEU A 42 20.53 -32.04 23.87
CA LEU A 42 19.97 -31.80 22.54
C LEU A 42 18.53 -31.26 22.60
N ALA A 43 17.77 -31.59 23.65
CA ALA A 43 16.44 -31.01 23.91
C ALA A 43 16.52 -29.48 24.10
N ARG A 44 17.50 -29.00 24.89
CA ARG A 44 17.74 -27.57 25.11
C ARG A 44 18.19 -26.89 23.82
N ALA A 45 19.12 -27.50 23.08
CA ALA A 45 19.56 -26.98 21.79
C ALA A 45 18.38 -26.85 20.80
N THR A 46 17.51 -27.85 20.75
CA THR A 46 16.32 -27.85 19.88
C THR A 46 15.32 -26.77 20.30
N ALA A 47 15.10 -26.57 21.59
CA ALA A 47 14.25 -25.50 22.11
C ALA A 47 14.77 -24.11 21.69
N LEU A 48 16.06 -23.86 21.87
CA LEU A 48 16.69 -22.59 21.47
C LEU A 48 16.68 -22.39 19.95
N LEU A 49 16.94 -23.43 19.15
CA LEU A 49 16.84 -23.37 17.69
C LEU A 49 15.41 -23.12 17.18
N ARG A 50 14.39 -23.40 18.00
CA ARG A 50 12.99 -23.13 17.68
C ARG A 50 12.56 -21.71 18.10
N GLU A 51 13.06 -21.24 19.25
CA GLU A 51 12.66 -19.96 19.84
C GLU A 51 13.44 -18.77 19.29
N THR A 52 14.58 -19.02 18.66
CA THR A 52 15.41 -17.97 18.05
C THR A 52 15.19 -17.88 16.54
N PRO A 53 15.45 -16.71 15.93
CA PRO A 53 15.38 -16.55 14.48
C PRO A 53 16.56 -17.22 13.74
N PHE A 54 17.43 -17.92 14.46
CA PHE A 54 18.71 -18.41 14.02
C PHE A 54 18.64 -19.90 13.67
N GLY A 55 19.28 -20.31 12.57
CA GLY A 55 19.38 -21.71 12.14
C GLY A 55 20.53 -22.48 12.77
N VAL A 56 21.45 -21.79 13.44
CA VAL A 56 22.66 -22.32 14.08
C VAL A 56 22.88 -21.65 15.44
N LEU A 57 23.40 -22.39 16.40
CA LEU A 57 23.76 -21.89 17.72
C LEU A 57 25.24 -22.16 18.02
N PRO A 58 25.97 -21.20 18.61
CA PRO A 58 27.33 -21.41 19.05
C PRO A 58 27.38 -22.33 20.28
N VAL A 59 28.37 -23.22 20.30
CA VAL A 59 28.70 -24.04 21.47
C VAL A 59 30.02 -23.54 22.03
N VAL A 60 30.00 -23.15 23.30
CA VAL A 60 31.09 -22.43 23.97
C VAL A 60 31.56 -23.25 25.17
N ASP A 61 32.86 -23.40 25.31
CA ASP A 61 33.52 -23.99 26.48
C ASP A 61 34.49 -22.96 27.06
N GLU A 62 34.44 -22.72 28.37
CA GLU A 62 35.28 -21.71 29.05
C GLU A 62 35.35 -20.34 28.31
N SER A 63 34.21 -19.85 27.80
CA SER A 63 34.06 -18.59 27.01
C SER A 63 34.64 -18.59 25.59
N VAL A 64 35.19 -19.71 25.12
CA VAL A 64 35.74 -19.87 23.77
C VAL A 64 34.78 -20.68 22.91
N LEU A 65 34.57 -20.24 21.66
CA LEU A 65 33.79 -20.99 20.68
C LEU A 65 34.51 -22.30 20.32
N ILE A 66 33.92 -23.45 20.66
CA ILE A 66 34.46 -24.77 20.33
C ILE A 66 33.75 -25.43 19.14
N GLY A 67 32.59 -24.90 18.76
CA GLY A 67 31.80 -25.44 17.67
C GLY A 67 30.44 -24.78 17.54
N SER A 68 29.58 -25.39 16.73
CA SER A 68 28.21 -24.94 16.56
C SER A 68 27.25 -26.14 16.44
N ILE A 69 25.97 -25.87 16.61
CA ILE A 69 24.91 -26.85 16.36
C ILE A 69 23.77 -26.23 15.57
N SER A 70 23.35 -26.89 14.50
CA SER A 70 22.24 -26.52 13.64
C SER A 70 21.12 -27.56 13.70
N ARG A 71 19.96 -27.25 13.11
CA ARG A 71 18.85 -28.22 12.99
C ARG A 71 19.26 -29.50 12.26
N GLY A 72 20.16 -29.38 11.27
CA GLY A 72 20.69 -30.52 10.54
C GLY A 72 21.63 -31.39 11.39
N ASP A 73 22.36 -30.79 12.33
CA ASP A 73 23.29 -31.52 13.21
C ASP A 73 22.54 -32.31 14.27
N VAL A 74 21.48 -31.71 14.84
CA VAL A 74 20.54 -32.40 15.74
C VAL A 74 19.90 -33.60 15.02
N LEU A 75 19.41 -33.41 13.78
CA LEU A 75 18.83 -34.51 13.00
C LEU A 75 19.83 -35.66 12.82
N ARG A 76 21.06 -35.36 12.39
CA ARG A 76 22.11 -36.39 12.20
C ARG A 76 22.48 -37.09 13.51
N ALA A 77 22.44 -36.39 14.65
CA ALA A 77 22.70 -36.99 15.95
C ALA A 77 21.60 -37.99 16.35
N LEU A 78 20.33 -37.63 16.13
CA LEU A 78 19.19 -38.52 16.38
C LEU A 78 19.23 -39.75 15.46
N GLU A 79 19.59 -39.59 14.18
CA GLU A 79 19.78 -40.71 13.24
C GLU A 79 20.86 -41.69 13.70
N ARG A 80 21.89 -41.20 14.41
CA ARG A 80 22.95 -42.03 15.02
C ARG A 80 22.52 -42.69 16.33
N GLY A 81 21.28 -42.48 16.78
CA GLY A 81 20.74 -43.07 18.01
C GLY A 81 20.97 -42.24 19.28
N ILE A 82 21.46 -41.00 19.18
CA ILE A 82 21.60 -40.11 20.33
C ILE A 82 20.21 -39.61 20.72
N ALA A 83 19.81 -39.81 21.98
CA ALA A 83 18.52 -39.33 22.46
C ALA A 83 18.52 -37.80 22.66
N PHE A 84 17.34 -37.18 22.76
CA PHE A 84 17.22 -35.74 23.08
C PHE A 84 17.84 -35.37 24.45
N THR A 85 17.96 -36.33 25.36
CA THR A 85 18.64 -36.17 26.64
C THR A 85 20.17 -36.25 26.54
N GLY A 86 20.69 -36.70 25.39
CA GLY A 86 22.11 -36.72 25.08
C GLY A 86 22.69 -35.32 24.97
N SER A 87 24.01 -35.23 25.02
CA SER A 87 24.75 -33.97 25.11
C SER A 87 24.92 -33.30 23.75
N VAL A 88 25.00 -31.97 23.75
CA VAL A 88 25.36 -31.17 22.57
C VAL A 88 26.73 -31.56 22.02
N ARG A 89 27.68 -31.96 22.88
CA ARG A 89 29.01 -32.44 22.48
C ARG A 89 28.96 -33.62 21.51
N GLU A 90 27.95 -34.49 21.60
CA GLU A 90 27.80 -35.66 20.71
C GLU A 90 27.27 -35.28 19.31
N ALA A 91 26.72 -34.07 19.16
CA ALA A 91 26.21 -33.51 17.91
C ALA A 91 26.99 -32.30 17.41
N LEU A 92 28.14 -32.00 18.02
CA LEU A 92 28.92 -30.79 17.79
C LEU A 92 29.51 -30.76 16.38
N GLU A 93 29.35 -29.64 15.67
CA GLU A 93 30.12 -29.32 14.48
C GLU A 93 31.36 -28.48 14.87
N PRO A 94 32.59 -29.04 14.81
CA PRO A 94 33.80 -28.43 15.37
C PRO A 94 34.39 -27.31 14.50
N SER A 95 33.94 -27.15 13.26
CA SER A 95 34.41 -26.09 12.35
C SER A 95 33.28 -25.09 12.03
N PRO A 96 32.84 -24.31 13.02
CA PRO A 96 31.78 -23.33 12.82
C PRO A 96 32.27 -22.24 11.88
N ARG A 97 31.38 -21.74 11.02
CA ARG A 97 31.71 -20.60 10.17
C ARG A 97 31.67 -19.32 10.98
N THR A 98 32.80 -18.62 11.01
CA THR A 98 32.97 -17.40 11.80
C THR A 98 33.42 -16.23 10.93
N LEU A 99 33.00 -15.04 11.32
CA LEU A 99 33.51 -13.76 10.83
C LEU A 99 34.09 -12.99 12.00
N GLN A 100 35.15 -12.24 11.72
CA GLN A 100 35.78 -11.39 12.71
C GLN A 100 34.96 -10.11 12.93
N GLY A 101 34.73 -9.74 14.19
CA GLY A 101 33.86 -8.63 14.59
C GLY A 101 34.29 -7.24 14.08
N HIS A 102 35.58 -7.08 13.75
CA HIS A 102 36.13 -5.82 13.21
C HIS A 102 35.88 -5.64 11.71
N LEU A 103 35.49 -6.70 10.98
CA LEU A 103 35.22 -6.62 9.55
C LEU A 103 34.02 -5.71 9.30
N THR A 104 34.06 -4.98 8.20
CA THR A 104 32.94 -4.18 7.74
C THR A 104 31.84 -5.06 7.14
N GLY A 105 30.60 -4.56 7.10
CA GLY A 105 29.50 -5.28 6.45
C GLY A 105 29.75 -5.61 4.97
N ALA A 106 30.46 -4.73 4.24
CA ALA A 106 30.85 -4.99 2.85
C ALA A 106 31.81 -6.18 2.72
N GLU A 107 32.82 -6.26 3.60
CA GLU A 107 33.77 -7.38 3.63
C GLU A 107 33.09 -8.68 4.03
N ALA A 108 32.23 -8.62 5.04
CA ALA A 108 31.42 -9.75 5.48
C ALA A 108 30.58 -10.33 4.34
N LEU A 109 29.85 -9.50 3.60
CA LEU A 109 29.04 -9.96 2.46
C LEU A 109 29.87 -10.58 1.33
N ARG A 110 31.08 -10.06 1.07
CA ARG A 110 31.99 -10.67 0.10
C ARG A 110 32.38 -12.08 0.54
N LEU A 111 32.74 -12.26 1.81
CA LEU A 111 33.07 -13.57 2.38
C LEU A 111 31.85 -14.51 2.34
N MET A 112 30.67 -14.02 2.74
CA MET A 112 29.44 -14.81 2.74
C MET A 112 29.02 -15.27 1.34
N SER A 113 29.17 -14.42 0.31
CA SER A 113 28.77 -14.73 -1.08
C SER A 113 29.55 -15.88 -1.72
N SER A 114 30.78 -16.13 -1.24
CA SER A 114 31.58 -17.29 -1.64
C SER A 114 31.06 -18.62 -1.06
N SER A 115 30.09 -18.56 -0.14
CA SER A 115 29.52 -19.71 0.55
C SER A 115 28.02 -19.87 0.24
N ARG A 116 27.48 -21.08 0.45
CA ARG A 116 26.02 -21.34 0.37
C ARG A 116 25.28 -20.99 1.67
N GLN A 117 25.96 -20.45 2.68
CA GLN A 117 25.38 -20.19 3.99
C GLN A 117 25.06 -18.71 4.18
N THR A 118 23.88 -18.42 4.71
CA THR A 118 23.36 -17.06 4.88
C THR A 118 23.53 -16.52 6.29
N GLU A 119 23.97 -17.35 7.25
CA GLU A 119 24.13 -17.02 8.67
C GLU A 119 25.54 -17.38 9.13
N TRP A 120 26.20 -16.47 9.85
CA TRP A 120 27.59 -16.62 10.30
C TRP A 120 27.75 -16.12 11.73
N LEU A 121 28.47 -16.88 12.54
CA LEU A 121 28.83 -16.45 13.89
C LEU A 121 29.85 -15.32 13.81
N VAL A 122 29.70 -14.33 14.66
CA VAL A 122 30.64 -13.20 14.77
C VAL A 122 31.45 -13.39 16.04
N VAL A 123 32.77 -13.40 15.90
CA VAL A 123 33.72 -13.62 17.01
C VAL A 123 34.75 -12.50 17.08
N ASP A 124 35.34 -12.31 18.25
CA ASP A 124 36.51 -11.44 18.42
C ASP A 124 37.83 -12.17 18.05
N ALA A 125 38.95 -11.50 18.27
CA ALA A 125 40.28 -12.05 18.02
C ALA A 125 40.63 -13.25 18.92
N ASP A 126 39.98 -13.37 20.08
CA ASP A 126 40.18 -14.43 21.07
C ASP A 126 39.16 -15.58 20.89
N ALA A 127 38.47 -15.63 19.75
CA ALA A 127 37.42 -16.60 19.43
C ALA A 127 36.23 -16.60 20.41
N ARG A 128 35.97 -15.48 21.10
CA ARG A 128 34.77 -15.31 21.91
C ARG A 128 33.60 -14.88 21.04
N VAL A 129 32.42 -15.41 21.33
CA VAL A 129 31.21 -15.13 20.55
C VAL A 129 30.69 -13.74 20.86
N ILE A 130 30.67 -12.87 19.85
CA ILE A 130 30.03 -11.55 19.90
C ILE A 130 28.55 -11.69 19.59
N GLY A 131 28.20 -12.53 18.61
CA GLY A 131 26.82 -12.74 18.19
C GLY A 131 26.73 -13.45 16.84
N MET A 132 25.68 -13.14 16.08
CA MET A 132 25.45 -13.70 14.75
C MET A 132 24.97 -12.63 13.77
N VAL A 133 25.36 -12.78 12.50
CA VAL A 133 24.89 -11.97 11.39
C VAL A 133 24.28 -12.84 10.29
N SER A 134 23.18 -12.37 9.70
CA SER A 134 22.54 -12.92 8.51
C SER A 134 22.62 -11.90 7.37
N VAL A 135 22.50 -12.36 6.12
CA VAL A 135 22.41 -11.47 4.93
C VAL A 135 21.31 -10.41 5.10
N THR A 136 20.23 -10.74 5.81
CA THR A 136 19.12 -9.82 6.09
C THR A 136 19.49 -8.69 7.05
N ASP A 137 20.53 -8.86 7.87
CA ASP A 137 20.95 -7.87 8.87
C ASP A 137 21.69 -6.68 8.23
N PHE A 138 22.15 -6.83 6.98
CA PHE A 138 22.67 -5.73 6.16
C PHE A 138 21.56 -4.96 5.42
N GLY A 139 20.31 -5.39 5.56
CA GLY A 139 19.14 -4.68 5.05
C GLY A 139 18.75 -3.50 5.94
N PRO A 140 17.81 -2.65 5.48
CA PRO A 140 17.28 -1.58 6.30
C PRO A 140 16.59 -2.15 7.55
N LYS A 141 16.98 -1.67 8.73
CA LYS A 141 16.29 -2.02 9.97
C LYS A 141 14.83 -1.53 9.89
N PRO A 142 13.83 -2.36 10.26
CA PRO A 142 12.45 -1.91 10.30
C PRO A 142 12.36 -0.64 11.13
N ALA A 143 11.82 0.42 10.54
CA ALA A 143 11.63 1.67 11.27
C ALA A 143 10.72 1.38 12.48
N THR A 144 11.22 1.65 13.69
CA THR A 144 10.49 1.48 14.96
C THR A 144 9.32 2.47 15.11
N HIS A 145 9.11 3.34 14.14
CA HIS A 145 8.06 4.34 14.16
C HIS A 145 6.69 3.74 13.85
N ALA A 146 5.68 4.17 14.61
CA ALA A 146 4.28 3.85 14.34
C ALA A 146 3.91 4.24 12.90
N ARG A 147 3.31 3.29 12.17
CA ARG A 147 2.68 3.53 10.87
C ARG A 147 1.16 3.52 11.02
N PRO A 148 0.42 4.30 10.22
CA PRO A 148 -1.03 4.24 10.25
C PRO A 148 -1.51 2.87 9.74
N PRO A 149 -2.47 2.22 10.43
CA PRO A 149 -2.94 0.89 10.04
C PRO A 149 -3.76 0.91 8.74
N VAL A 150 -4.42 2.04 8.46
CA VAL A 150 -5.23 2.24 7.26
C VAL A 150 -5.01 3.66 6.74
N VAL A 151 -4.81 3.77 5.44
CA VAL A 151 -4.73 5.05 4.73
C VAL A 151 -5.82 5.05 3.67
N GLY A 152 -6.65 6.08 3.69
CA GLY A 152 -7.56 6.41 2.60
C GLY A 152 -6.93 7.46 1.69
N GLY A 153 -7.37 7.49 0.45
CA GLY A 153 -6.90 8.49 -0.51
C GLY A 153 -7.97 8.90 -1.49
N MET A 154 -7.75 10.06 -2.11
CA MET A 154 -8.51 10.52 -3.26
C MET A 154 -7.58 11.15 -4.29
N ALA A 155 -7.88 10.87 -5.55
CA ALA A 155 -7.21 11.50 -6.67
C ALA A 155 -7.89 12.82 -6.99
N THR A 156 -7.09 13.86 -7.18
CA THR A 156 -7.53 15.15 -7.72
C THR A 156 -6.77 15.46 -9.00
N PRO A 157 -7.26 16.39 -9.84
CA PRO A 157 -6.51 16.91 -10.99
C PRO A 157 -5.19 17.58 -10.58
N PHE A 158 -5.08 18.01 -9.33
CA PHE A 158 -3.98 18.81 -8.80
C PHE A 158 -2.98 17.98 -7.97
N GLY A 159 -3.24 16.68 -7.80
CA GLY A 159 -2.40 15.77 -7.01
C GLY A 159 -3.21 14.80 -6.14
N ILE A 160 -2.52 14.09 -5.28
CA ILE A 160 -3.12 13.10 -4.39
C ILE A 160 -3.48 13.73 -3.05
N TYR A 161 -4.63 13.34 -2.52
CA TYR A 161 -5.04 13.56 -1.14
C TYR A 161 -4.94 12.24 -0.39
N LEU A 162 -4.29 12.22 0.78
CA LEU A 162 -4.26 11.06 1.67
C LEU A 162 -4.76 11.43 3.06
N THR A 163 -5.39 10.46 3.74
CA THR A 163 -5.86 10.62 5.11
C THR A 163 -5.79 9.33 5.92
N THR A 164 -5.52 9.45 7.21
CA THR A 164 -5.68 8.37 8.20
C THR A 164 -7.05 8.40 8.89
N GLY A 165 -7.90 9.38 8.55
CA GLY A 165 -9.13 9.73 9.26
C GLY A 165 -8.96 10.77 10.37
N SER A 166 -7.72 10.98 10.84
CA SER A 166 -7.34 12.02 11.81
C SER A 166 -6.38 13.06 11.22
N ILE A 167 -5.46 12.60 10.37
CA ILE A 167 -4.42 13.40 9.73
C ILE A 167 -4.67 13.39 8.22
N ARG A 168 -4.31 14.49 7.56
CA ARG A 168 -4.47 14.71 6.12
C ARG A 168 -3.14 15.17 5.52
N ALA A 169 -2.88 14.78 4.28
CA ALA A 169 -1.73 15.28 3.51
C ALA A 169 -2.08 15.40 2.02
N GLY A 170 -1.39 16.30 1.33
CA GLY A 170 -1.50 16.49 -0.12
C GLY A 170 -2.51 17.55 -0.53
N ALA A 171 -3.37 17.23 -1.50
CA ALA A 171 -4.31 18.18 -2.08
C ALA A 171 -5.22 18.82 -1.02
N ASN A 172 -5.51 20.12 -1.16
CA ASN A 172 -6.31 20.86 -0.19
C ASN A 172 -7.83 20.73 -0.45
N ASP A 173 -8.64 21.29 0.45
CA ASP A 173 -10.10 21.21 0.35
C ASP A 173 -10.64 21.85 -0.96
N LEU A 174 -10.00 22.92 -1.46
CA LEU A 174 -10.37 23.53 -2.74
C LEU A 174 -10.12 22.60 -3.93
N ALA A 175 -9.01 21.87 -3.94
CA ALA A 175 -8.72 20.87 -4.96
C ALA A 175 -9.75 19.72 -4.95
N LEU A 176 -10.23 19.32 -3.77
CA LEU A 176 -11.29 18.33 -3.62
C LEU A 176 -12.64 18.84 -4.17
N VAL A 177 -13.02 20.07 -3.81
CA VAL A 177 -14.22 20.73 -4.36
C VAL A 177 -14.13 20.84 -5.88
N ALA A 178 -12.99 21.31 -6.41
CA ALA A 178 -12.77 21.40 -7.86
C ALA A 178 -12.83 20.03 -8.55
N THR A 179 -12.42 18.96 -7.87
CA THR A 179 -12.56 17.58 -8.38
C THR A 179 -14.02 17.21 -8.53
N GLY A 180 -14.86 17.50 -7.53
CA GLY A 180 -16.31 17.29 -7.62
C GLY A 180 -16.96 18.05 -8.77
N ALA A 181 -16.61 19.33 -8.91
CA ALA A 181 -17.10 20.16 -10.01
C ALA A 181 -16.67 19.62 -11.38
N LEU A 182 -15.43 19.16 -11.51
CA LEU A 182 -14.93 18.52 -12.73
C LEU A 182 -15.69 17.24 -13.06
N LEU A 183 -15.89 16.36 -12.09
CA LEU A 183 -16.61 15.09 -12.30
C LEU A 183 -18.06 15.34 -12.73
N PHE A 184 -18.75 16.28 -12.08
CA PHE A 184 -20.09 16.66 -12.50
C PHE A 184 -20.09 17.30 -13.89
N GLY A 185 -19.20 18.25 -14.16
CA GLY A 185 -19.10 18.91 -15.46
C GLY A 185 -18.84 17.92 -16.60
N LEU A 186 -17.99 16.92 -16.36
CA LEU A 186 -17.74 15.84 -17.30
C LEU A 186 -18.99 15.00 -17.57
N PHE A 187 -19.76 14.70 -16.52
CA PHE A 187 -21.03 13.98 -16.65
C PHE A 187 -22.06 14.80 -17.43
N LEU A 188 -22.17 16.11 -17.15
CA LEU A 188 -23.05 17.03 -17.88
C LEU A 188 -22.70 17.09 -19.37
N VAL A 189 -21.41 17.20 -19.71
CA VAL A 189 -20.94 17.15 -21.11
C VAL A 189 -21.31 15.83 -21.77
N ALA A 190 -21.19 14.70 -21.06
CA ALA A 190 -21.57 13.39 -21.57
C ALA A 190 -23.09 13.27 -21.83
N VAL A 191 -23.94 13.84 -20.96
CA VAL A 191 -25.39 13.91 -21.16
C VAL A 191 -25.73 14.78 -22.38
N LEU A 192 -25.16 15.99 -22.48
CA LEU A 192 -25.39 16.90 -23.61
C LEU A 192 -24.94 16.29 -24.95
N ALA A 193 -23.79 15.60 -24.96
CA ALA A 193 -23.31 14.89 -26.13
C ALA A 193 -24.25 13.74 -26.53
N THR A 194 -24.80 13.03 -25.55
CA THR A 194 -25.79 11.97 -25.78
C THR A 194 -27.07 12.52 -26.39
N GLU A 195 -27.60 13.64 -25.91
CA GLU A 195 -28.78 14.29 -26.50
C GLU A 195 -28.54 14.70 -27.96
N SER A 196 -27.38 15.30 -28.21
CA SER A 196 -26.96 15.70 -29.56
C SER A 196 -26.89 14.50 -30.52
N LEU A 197 -26.28 13.39 -30.07
CA LEU A 197 -26.18 12.14 -30.84
C LEU A 197 -27.52 11.40 -30.95
N GLY A 198 -28.39 11.53 -29.94
CA GLY A 198 -29.70 10.89 -29.90
C GLY A 198 -30.65 11.41 -30.98
N SER A 199 -30.49 12.66 -31.41
CA SER A 199 -31.22 13.20 -32.56
C SER A 199 -31.01 12.37 -33.84
N TRP A 200 -29.80 11.83 -34.03
CA TRP A 200 -29.45 10.91 -35.12
C TRP A 200 -30.07 9.53 -34.91
N VAL A 201 -30.06 9.00 -33.67
CA VAL A 201 -30.67 7.69 -33.34
C VAL A 201 -32.18 7.67 -33.58
N LYS A 202 -32.88 8.78 -33.30
CA LYS A 202 -34.32 8.93 -33.59
C LYS A 202 -34.63 8.76 -35.09
N ALA A 203 -33.68 9.06 -35.98
CA ALA A 203 -33.85 8.92 -37.42
C ALA A 203 -33.79 7.45 -37.91
N TYR A 204 -33.24 6.52 -37.13
CA TYR A 204 -33.05 5.11 -37.54
C TYR A 204 -34.15 4.15 -37.06
N HIS A 205 -35.26 4.66 -36.49
CA HIS A 205 -36.40 3.85 -36.02
C HIS A 205 -36.01 2.59 -35.23
N LEU A 206 -34.98 2.68 -34.37
CA LEU A 206 -34.54 1.54 -33.57
C LEU A 206 -35.68 1.05 -32.65
N PRO A 207 -35.73 -0.27 -32.36
CA PRO A 207 -36.63 -0.81 -31.34
C PRO A 207 -36.47 -0.07 -30.01
N LEU A 208 -37.58 0.13 -29.28
CA LEU A 208 -37.63 0.89 -28.03
C LEU A 208 -36.55 0.46 -27.03
N PHE A 209 -36.33 -0.85 -26.89
CA PHE A 209 -35.29 -1.42 -26.03
C PHE A 209 -33.88 -0.87 -26.33
N TRP A 210 -33.47 -0.87 -27.60
CA TRP A 210 -32.13 -0.41 -28.01
C TRP A 210 -31.98 1.10 -27.86
N ARG A 211 -33.06 1.83 -28.13
CA ARG A 211 -33.10 3.27 -27.93
C ARG A 211 -32.96 3.63 -26.44
N ASP A 212 -33.72 2.99 -25.56
CA ASP A 212 -33.68 3.28 -24.13
C ASP A 212 -32.33 2.86 -23.52
N THR A 213 -31.78 1.73 -23.96
CA THR A 213 -30.42 1.29 -23.59
C THR A 213 -29.36 2.30 -24.03
N PHE A 214 -29.49 2.88 -25.24
CA PHE A 214 -28.58 3.90 -25.73
C PHE A 214 -28.62 5.16 -24.85
N TYR A 215 -29.80 5.70 -24.57
CA TYR A 215 -29.93 6.94 -23.78
C TYR A 215 -29.50 6.77 -22.32
N GLN A 216 -29.67 5.58 -21.73
CA GLN A 216 -29.23 5.31 -20.36
C GLN A 216 -27.73 4.97 -20.28
N GLY A 217 -27.20 4.21 -21.25
CA GLY A 217 -25.83 3.71 -21.22
C GLY A 217 -24.79 4.67 -21.79
N LEU A 218 -25.13 5.42 -22.85
CA LEU A 218 -24.17 6.27 -23.55
C LEU A 218 -23.59 7.41 -22.68
N PRO A 219 -24.37 8.14 -21.85
CA PRO A 219 -23.80 9.19 -21.01
C PRO A 219 -22.77 8.63 -20.03
N VAL A 220 -23.03 7.46 -19.44
CA VAL A 220 -22.09 6.80 -18.53
C VAL A 220 -20.83 6.38 -19.29
N ALA A 221 -20.96 5.80 -20.48
CA ALA A 221 -19.82 5.40 -21.31
C ALA A 221 -18.95 6.61 -21.71
N LEU A 222 -19.56 7.71 -22.16
CA LEU A 222 -18.87 8.95 -22.52
C LEU A 222 -18.21 9.60 -21.31
N PHE A 223 -18.88 9.63 -20.16
CA PHE A 223 -18.31 10.11 -18.91
C PHE A 223 -17.06 9.30 -18.51
N LEU A 224 -17.14 7.97 -18.54
CA LEU A 224 -16.02 7.09 -18.20
C LEU A 224 -14.86 7.24 -19.20
N LEU A 225 -15.16 7.41 -20.49
CA LEU A 225 -14.15 7.69 -21.52
C LEU A 225 -13.45 9.03 -21.27
N GLY A 226 -14.22 10.07 -20.93
CA GLY A 226 -13.70 11.38 -20.56
C GLY A 226 -12.86 11.36 -19.28
N LEU A 227 -13.25 10.56 -18.29
CA LEU A 227 -12.50 10.39 -17.05
C LEU A 227 -11.13 9.77 -17.34
N ARG A 228 -11.13 8.77 -18.23
CA ARG A 228 -9.94 8.03 -18.65
C ARG A 228 -8.98 8.90 -19.48
N SER A 229 -9.49 9.78 -20.33
CA SER A 229 -8.67 10.68 -21.15
C SER A 229 -7.93 11.71 -20.28
N LEU A 230 -8.54 12.19 -19.20
CA LEU A 230 -7.94 13.14 -18.28
C LEU A 230 -6.75 12.55 -17.47
N PRO A 231 -5.80 13.38 -16.99
CA PRO A 231 -4.71 12.94 -16.12
C PRO A 231 -5.18 12.27 -14.82
N LEU A 232 -6.43 12.51 -14.40
CA LEU A 232 -7.03 12.04 -13.16
C LEU A 232 -6.97 10.51 -12.99
N ALA A 233 -7.21 9.74 -14.05
CA ALA A 233 -7.08 8.28 -13.98
C ALA A 233 -5.64 7.81 -13.68
N GLY A 234 -4.63 8.63 -14.03
CA GLY A 234 -3.23 8.36 -13.70
C GLY A 234 -2.90 8.73 -12.26
N THR A 235 -3.39 9.88 -11.77
CA THR A 235 -3.22 10.25 -10.35
C THR A 235 -3.93 9.28 -9.43
N HIS A 236 -5.08 8.74 -9.83
CA HIS A 236 -5.79 7.67 -9.14
C HIS A 236 -4.98 6.37 -9.05
N ALA A 237 -4.35 5.95 -10.14
CA ALA A 237 -3.46 4.79 -10.09
C ALA A 237 -2.24 5.03 -9.18
N ALA A 238 -1.68 6.25 -9.17
CA ALA A 238 -0.55 6.60 -8.31
C ALA A 238 -0.95 6.59 -6.82
N GLU A 239 -2.16 7.06 -6.49
CA GLU A 239 -2.71 7.01 -5.13
C GLU A 239 -2.81 5.57 -4.64
N HIS A 240 -3.45 4.67 -5.41
CA HIS A 240 -3.52 3.24 -5.06
C HIS A 240 -2.15 2.60 -4.87
N LYS A 241 -1.20 2.88 -5.76
CA LYS A 241 0.15 2.32 -5.69
C LYS A 241 0.89 2.75 -4.42
N VAL A 242 0.76 4.03 -4.04
CA VAL A 242 1.38 4.57 -2.84
C VAL A 242 0.71 4.04 -1.58
N VAL A 243 -0.62 3.95 -1.55
CA VAL A 243 -1.36 3.36 -0.43
C VAL A 243 -0.96 1.89 -0.24
N HIS A 244 -0.82 1.13 -1.33
CA HIS A 244 -0.32 -0.24 -1.25
C HIS A 244 1.10 -0.36 -0.69
N ALA A 245 2.00 0.57 -1.03
CA ALA A 245 3.33 0.61 -0.46
C ALA A 245 3.28 0.94 1.04
N LEU A 246 2.45 1.89 1.45
CA LEU A 246 2.25 2.25 2.85
C LEU A 246 1.73 1.06 3.68
N GLU A 247 0.67 0.39 3.20
CA GLU A 247 0.03 -0.74 3.89
C GLU A 247 0.93 -1.98 4.00
N ARG A 248 1.83 -2.18 3.03
CA ARG A 248 2.81 -3.29 3.03
C ARG A 248 4.10 -2.97 3.77
N SER A 249 4.20 -1.77 4.34
CA SER A 249 5.42 -1.27 4.95
C SER A 249 6.64 -1.19 4.00
N GLU A 250 6.38 -1.10 2.71
CA GLU A 250 7.40 -1.04 1.66
C GLU A 250 8.09 0.34 1.65
N PRO A 251 9.33 0.43 1.14
CA PRO A 251 10.01 1.70 0.93
C PRO A 251 9.23 2.60 -0.04
N LEU A 252 9.14 3.90 0.28
CA LEU A 252 8.49 4.91 -0.58
C LEU A 252 9.45 5.40 -1.67
N GLU A 253 10.03 4.46 -2.41
CA GLU A 253 10.94 4.73 -3.52
C GLU A 253 10.19 4.62 -4.87
N PRO A 254 10.55 5.41 -5.89
CA PRO A 254 9.88 5.40 -7.19
C PRO A 254 9.78 4.00 -7.82
N GLU A 255 10.85 3.21 -7.74
CA GLU A 255 10.93 1.88 -8.32
C GLU A 255 10.03 0.88 -7.58
N VAL A 256 9.88 1.02 -6.26
CA VAL A 256 9.05 0.14 -5.43
C VAL A 256 7.58 0.48 -5.65
N VAL A 257 7.22 1.76 -5.54
CA VAL A 257 5.85 2.24 -5.75
C VAL A 257 5.39 1.96 -7.17
N ALA A 258 6.24 2.12 -8.18
CA ALA A 258 5.89 1.84 -9.57
C ALA A 258 5.45 0.39 -9.81
N ARG A 259 5.93 -0.59 -9.02
CA ARG A 259 5.58 -2.01 -9.14
C ARG A 259 4.29 -2.37 -8.41
N MET A 260 3.79 -1.51 -7.53
CA MET A 260 2.58 -1.79 -6.77
C MET A 260 1.35 -1.97 -7.69
N PRO A 261 0.36 -2.77 -7.26
CA PRO A 261 -0.87 -2.95 -8.01
C PRO A 261 -1.61 -1.62 -8.26
N ARG A 262 -2.31 -1.50 -9.39
CA ARG A 262 -3.17 -0.34 -9.69
C ARG A 262 -4.58 -0.48 -9.14
N VAL A 263 -5.00 -1.69 -8.80
CA VAL A 263 -6.35 -2.00 -8.31
C VAL A 263 -6.29 -2.12 -6.80
N HIS A 264 -7.14 -1.37 -6.11
CA HIS A 264 -7.21 -1.38 -4.66
C HIS A 264 -8.57 -1.89 -4.18
N PRO A 265 -8.63 -2.87 -3.25
CA PRO A 265 -9.90 -3.47 -2.81
C PRO A 265 -10.82 -2.49 -2.06
N ARG A 266 -10.25 -1.42 -1.48
CA ARG A 266 -10.95 -0.39 -0.71
C ARG A 266 -11.23 0.90 -1.49
N CYS A 267 -11.01 0.90 -2.80
CA CYS A 267 -11.29 2.06 -3.65
C CYS A 267 -12.80 2.38 -3.68
N GLY A 268 -13.15 3.67 -3.66
CA GLY A 268 -14.53 4.14 -3.81
C GLY A 268 -15.20 3.71 -5.12
N THR A 269 -14.43 3.39 -6.17
CA THR A 269 -14.95 2.82 -7.43
C THR A 269 -15.74 1.52 -7.19
N ASN A 270 -15.32 0.68 -6.23
CA ASN A 270 -16.05 -0.54 -5.89
C ASN A 270 -17.43 -0.23 -5.33
N LEU A 271 -17.54 0.79 -4.47
CA LEU A 271 -18.81 1.25 -3.92
C LEU A 271 -19.69 1.86 -5.03
N ALA A 272 -19.11 2.67 -5.92
CA ALA A 272 -19.84 3.26 -7.04
C ALA A 272 -20.42 2.19 -7.97
N VAL A 273 -19.63 1.18 -8.35
CA VAL A 273 -20.11 0.05 -9.15
C VAL A 273 -21.18 -0.75 -8.41
N GLY A 274 -21.00 -1.00 -7.12
CA GLY A 274 -22.04 -1.67 -6.31
C GLY A 274 -23.36 -0.91 -6.31
N LEU A 275 -23.32 0.41 -6.13
CA LEU A 275 -24.52 1.25 -6.19
C LEU A 275 -25.15 1.25 -7.59
N SER A 276 -24.34 1.33 -8.65
CA SER A 276 -24.84 1.24 -10.03
C SER A 276 -25.52 -0.09 -10.34
N LEU A 277 -24.99 -1.21 -9.85
CA LEU A 277 -25.63 -2.53 -9.98
C LEU A 277 -26.96 -2.58 -9.25
N LEU A 278 -26.98 -2.12 -8.00
CA LEU A 278 -28.18 -2.13 -7.16
C LEU A 278 -29.30 -1.30 -7.80
N VAL A 279 -29.00 -0.05 -8.15
CA VAL A 279 -29.97 0.88 -8.74
C VAL A 279 -30.38 0.44 -10.14
N GLY A 280 -29.42 0.03 -10.98
CA GLY A 280 -29.68 -0.38 -12.35
C GLY A 280 -30.58 -1.62 -12.44
N ILE A 281 -30.29 -2.66 -11.67
CA ILE A 281 -31.06 -3.91 -11.70
C ILE A 281 -32.43 -3.71 -11.03
N ALA A 282 -32.50 -2.98 -9.90
CA ALA A 282 -33.77 -2.73 -9.23
C ALA A 282 -34.70 -1.82 -10.04
N GLY A 283 -34.13 -0.83 -10.74
CA GLY A 283 -34.88 0.13 -11.55
C GLY A 283 -35.38 -0.43 -12.88
N ALA A 284 -34.62 -1.32 -13.52
CA ALA A 284 -34.97 -1.86 -14.83
C ALA A 284 -36.25 -2.74 -14.78
N PRO A 285 -37.21 -2.59 -15.72
CA PRO A 285 -38.50 -3.29 -15.69
C PRO A 285 -38.44 -4.68 -16.35
N TRP A 286 -37.49 -5.53 -15.96
CA TRP A 286 -37.34 -6.89 -16.51
C TRP A 286 -38.29 -7.92 -15.87
N VAL A 287 -38.88 -7.59 -14.71
CA VAL A 287 -39.96 -8.33 -14.03
C VAL A 287 -40.93 -7.31 -13.43
N GLN A 288 -42.23 -7.64 -13.45
CA GLN A 288 -43.30 -6.74 -12.95
C GLN A 288 -43.21 -6.49 -11.44
N ASN A 289 -42.81 -7.51 -10.66
CA ASN A 289 -42.71 -7.41 -9.20
C ASN A 289 -41.41 -6.69 -8.79
N PHE A 290 -41.55 -5.54 -8.11
CA PHE A 290 -40.43 -4.74 -7.61
C PHE A 290 -39.60 -5.44 -6.51
N GLU A 291 -40.23 -6.22 -5.63
CA GLU A 291 -39.53 -6.94 -4.55
C GLU A 291 -38.55 -7.97 -5.13
N ILE A 292 -38.98 -8.69 -6.17
CA ILE A 292 -38.12 -9.65 -6.88
C ILE A 292 -36.93 -8.92 -7.52
N ARG A 293 -37.16 -7.76 -8.13
CA ARG A 293 -36.09 -6.95 -8.71
C ARG A 293 -35.09 -6.47 -7.66
N LEU A 294 -35.59 -5.99 -6.52
CA LEU A 294 -34.76 -5.51 -5.42
C LEU A 294 -33.93 -6.62 -4.78
N VAL A 295 -34.54 -7.78 -4.50
CA VAL A 295 -33.83 -8.94 -3.94
C VAL A 295 -32.77 -9.43 -4.91
N THR A 296 -33.09 -9.52 -6.20
CA THR A 296 -32.12 -9.91 -7.24
C THR A 296 -30.98 -8.91 -7.33
N ALA A 297 -31.29 -7.61 -7.34
CA ALA A 297 -30.29 -6.54 -7.35
C ALA A 297 -29.36 -6.61 -6.13
N ALA A 298 -29.90 -6.89 -4.94
CA ALA A 298 -29.11 -7.05 -3.72
C ALA A 298 -28.19 -8.28 -3.78
N ILE A 299 -28.70 -9.42 -4.24
CA ILE A 299 -27.91 -10.66 -4.41
C ILE A 299 -26.79 -10.41 -5.42
N VAL A 300 -27.11 -9.90 -6.62
CA VAL A 300 -26.11 -9.63 -7.65
C VAL A 300 -25.08 -8.63 -7.15
N THR A 301 -25.51 -7.54 -6.51
CA THR A 301 -24.59 -6.53 -5.95
C THR A 301 -23.65 -7.16 -4.92
N LEU A 302 -24.16 -7.98 -3.99
CA LEU A 302 -23.37 -8.63 -2.94
C LEU A 302 -22.21 -9.46 -3.49
N PHE A 303 -22.46 -10.24 -4.56
CA PHE A 303 -21.45 -11.11 -5.16
C PHE A 303 -20.53 -10.39 -6.17
N PHE A 304 -21.05 -9.41 -6.91
CA PHE A 304 -20.35 -8.87 -8.08
C PHE A 304 -19.79 -7.45 -7.91
N TRP A 305 -20.15 -6.70 -6.87
CA TRP A 305 -19.66 -5.31 -6.70
C TRP A 305 -18.13 -5.19 -6.65
N LYS A 306 -17.45 -6.09 -5.93
CA LYS A 306 -15.98 -6.10 -5.85
C LYS A 306 -15.31 -6.61 -7.15
N PRO A 307 -15.68 -7.77 -7.72
CA PRO A 307 -15.11 -8.22 -8.99
C PRO A 307 -15.28 -7.18 -10.12
N LEU A 308 -16.50 -6.68 -10.32
CA LEU A 308 -16.78 -5.69 -11.38
C LEU A 308 -16.13 -4.34 -11.06
N GLY A 309 -16.10 -3.92 -9.79
CA GLY A 309 -15.38 -2.73 -9.36
C GLY A 309 -13.88 -2.82 -9.63
N ASN A 310 -13.25 -3.96 -9.37
CA ASN A 310 -11.83 -4.19 -9.67
C ASN A 310 -11.55 -4.13 -11.19
N LEU A 311 -12.44 -4.68 -12.01
CA LEU A 311 -12.36 -4.57 -13.48
C LEU A 311 -12.50 -3.11 -13.92
N ALA A 312 -13.49 -2.39 -13.39
CA ALA A 312 -13.70 -0.97 -13.67
C ALA A 312 -12.47 -0.13 -13.27
N GLN A 313 -11.86 -0.42 -12.12
CA GLN A 313 -10.59 0.19 -11.73
C GLN A 313 -9.49 -0.08 -12.75
N PHE A 314 -9.29 -1.33 -13.15
CA PHE A 314 -8.18 -1.70 -14.02
C PHE A 314 -8.30 -1.12 -15.44
N PHE A 315 -9.50 -1.21 -16.02
CA PHE A 315 -9.76 -0.87 -17.42
C PHE A 315 -10.21 0.57 -17.62
N VAL A 316 -10.89 1.18 -16.63
CA VAL A 316 -11.60 2.44 -16.82
C VAL A 316 -11.03 3.53 -15.93
N THR A 317 -11.22 3.42 -14.61
CA THR A 317 -10.99 4.53 -13.67
C THR A 317 -9.52 4.70 -13.29
N THR A 318 -8.63 3.78 -13.69
CA THR A 318 -7.17 3.92 -13.55
C THR A 318 -6.43 3.72 -14.87
N LYS A 319 -5.27 4.38 -15.01
CA LYS A 319 -4.28 4.13 -16.07
C LYS A 319 -2.86 4.13 -15.51
N PRO A 320 -1.87 3.50 -16.16
CA PRO A 320 -0.49 3.53 -15.69
C PRO A 320 -0.03 4.98 -15.39
N PRO A 321 0.41 5.27 -14.15
CA PRO A 321 0.80 6.62 -13.77
C PRO A 321 2.15 6.97 -14.39
N ASN A 322 2.33 8.25 -14.72
CA ASN A 322 3.64 8.76 -15.13
C ASN A 322 4.56 9.02 -13.92
N ARG A 323 5.84 9.28 -14.17
CA ARG A 323 6.84 9.51 -13.11
C ARG A 323 6.47 10.68 -12.19
N ARG A 324 5.87 11.75 -12.71
CA ARG A 324 5.45 12.92 -11.91
C ARG A 324 4.32 12.57 -10.95
N GLN A 325 3.37 11.75 -11.39
CA GLN A 325 2.25 11.30 -10.55
C GLN A 325 2.72 10.37 -9.42
N ILE A 326 3.66 9.45 -9.72
CA ILE A 326 4.28 8.60 -8.69
C ILE A 326 5.05 9.47 -7.69
N ALA A 327 5.88 10.40 -8.17
CA ALA A 327 6.65 11.30 -7.30
C ALA A 327 5.75 12.17 -6.41
N ASN A 328 4.64 12.69 -6.94
CA ASN A 328 3.64 13.42 -6.15
C ASN A 328 3.06 12.52 -5.06
N GLY A 329 2.68 11.29 -5.38
CA GLY A 329 2.15 10.35 -4.39
C GLY A 329 3.15 10.02 -3.29
N ILE A 330 4.41 9.75 -3.64
CA ILE A 330 5.49 9.52 -2.67
C ILE A 330 5.65 10.71 -1.74
N ALA A 331 5.73 11.93 -2.28
CA ALA A 331 5.88 13.14 -1.49
C ALA A 331 4.72 13.33 -0.50
N VAL A 332 3.48 13.09 -0.95
CA VAL A 332 2.28 13.17 -0.09
C VAL A 332 2.30 12.10 1.00
N ALA A 333 2.70 10.87 0.69
CA ALA A 333 2.82 9.79 1.67
C ALA A 333 3.92 10.04 2.71
N GLN A 334 5.07 10.56 2.29
CA GLN A 334 6.14 10.95 3.21
C GLN A 334 5.68 12.08 4.14
N ALA A 335 4.97 13.08 3.61
CA ALA A 335 4.37 14.14 4.41
C ALA A 335 3.36 13.58 5.43
N LEU A 336 2.49 12.65 5.00
CA LEU A 336 1.53 11.99 5.88
C LEU A 336 2.24 11.23 7.01
N LEU A 337 3.26 10.43 6.69
CA LEU A 337 4.02 9.67 7.67
C LEU A 337 4.79 10.59 8.63
N LYS A 338 5.33 11.70 8.14
CA LYS A 338 6.01 12.69 8.98
C LYS A 338 5.03 13.26 10.01
N THR A 339 3.89 13.78 9.58
CA THR A 339 2.87 14.33 10.49
C THR A 339 2.34 13.25 11.43
N TYR A 340 2.13 12.02 10.96
CA TYR A 340 1.69 10.91 11.80
C TYR A 340 2.70 10.57 12.92
N ARG A 341 4.00 10.62 12.62
CA ARG A 341 5.06 10.39 13.62
C ARG A 341 5.15 11.50 14.66
N GLU A 342 4.95 12.74 14.24
CA GLU A 342 4.97 13.92 15.13
C GLU A 342 3.75 13.98 16.03
N THR A 343 2.56 13.62 15.50
CA THR A 343 1.29 13.75 16.22
C THR A 343 0.93 12.49 17.02
N GLY A 344 1.38 11.32 16.58
CA GLY A 344 0.97 10.03 17.13
C GLY A 344 -0.41 9.56 16.66
N TYR A 345 -0.90 8.47 17.24
CA TYR A 345 -2.22 7.91 16.94
C TYR A 345 -3.29 8.55 17.84
N GLU A 346 -4.26 9.24 17.22
CA GLU A 346 -5.48 9.68 17.90
C GLU A 346 -6.70 8.88 17.41
N PRO A 347 -7.43 8.17 18.31
CA PRO A 347 -8.71 7.58 17.94
C PRO A 347 -9.70 8.67 17.56
N THR A 348 -10.35 8.52 16.40
CA THR A 348 -11.28 9.52 15.86
C THR A 348 -12.69 8.95 15.73
N SER A 349 -13.68 9.78 16.01
CA SER A 349 -15.09 9.43 15.82
C SER A 349 -15.40 9.18 14.34
N ALA A 350 -16.41 8.35 14.07
CA ALA A 350 -16.85 8.07 12.69
C ALA A 350 -17.21 9.35 11.92
N PHE A 351 -17.81 10.33 12.59
CA PHE A 351 -18.16 11.62 12.01
C PHE A 351 -16.91 12.43 11.60
N ARG A 352 -15.89 12.52 12.46
CA ARG A 352 -14.63 13.19 12.13
C ARG A 352 -13.93 12.50 10.96
N ARG A 353 -13.94 11.16 10.93
CA ARG A 353 -13.39 10.39 9.80
C ARG A 353 -14.12 10.68 8.49
N LEU A 354 -15.44 10.86 8.52
CA LEU A 354 -16.22 11.23 7.34
C LEU A 354 -15.86 12.64 6.84
N LEU A 355 -15.75 13.62 7.74
CA LEU A 355 -15.30 14.98 7.40
C LEU A 355 -13.89 15.00 6.80
N MET A 356 -13.00 14.16 7.34
CA MET A 356 -11.62 14.02 6.87
C MET A 356 -11.50 13.08 5.66
N SER A 357 -12.56 12.40 5.23
CA SER A 357 -12.49 11.53 4.07
C SER A 357 -12.27 12.31 2.78
N GLY A 358 -12.71 13.57 2.76
CA GLY A 358 -12.76 14.45 1.59
C GLY A 358 -14.03 14.27 0.72
N LEU A 359 -14.86 13.25 0.99
CA LEU A 359 -16.06 12.95 0.21
C LEU A 359 -17.05 14.12 0.23
N LEU A 360 -17.20 14.79 1.37
CA LEU A 360 -18.12 15.93 1.51
C LEU A 360 -17.67 17.13 0.66
N GLN A 361 -16.37 17.36 0.55
CA GLN A 361 -15.78 18.41 -0.26
C GLN A 361 -16.03 18.13 -1.76
N VAL A 362 -15.82 16.88 -2.20
CA VAL A 362 -16.13 16.45 -3.57
C VAL A 362 -17.63 16.59 -3.85
N SER A 363 -18.50 16.12 -2.95
CA SER A 363 -19.95 16.28 -3.10
C SER A 363 -20.37 17.74 -3.16
N ALA A 364 -19.80 18.62 -2.32
CA ALA A 364 -20.09 20.05 -2.36
C ALA A 364 -19.72 20.69 -3.70
N GLY A 365 -18.57 20.31 -4.28
CA GLY A 365 -18.16 20.76 -5.59
C GLY A 365 -19.07 20.29 -6.73
N ALA A 366 -19.49 19.04 -6.69
CA ALA A 366 -20.45 18.49 -7.66
C ALA A 366 -21.81 19.21 -7.57
N THR A 367 -22.32 19.43 -6.35
CA THR A 367 -23.57 20.16 -6.12
C THR A 367 -23.49 21.61 -6.60
N LEU A 368 -22.39 22.30 -6.34
CA LEU A 368 -22.19 23.67 -6.81
C LEU A 368 -22.19 23.73 -8.35
N ALA A 369 -21.46 22.83 -9.00
CA ALA A 369 -21.42 22.74 -10.46
C ALA A 369 -22.80 22.39 -11.05
N PHE A 370 -23.58 21.54 -10.38
CA PHE A 370 -24.96 21.23 -10.75
C PHE A 370 -25.86 22.48 -10.70
N VAL A 371 -25.85 23.21 -9.59
CA VAL A 371 -26.67 24.43 -9.45
C VAL A 371 -26.29 25.47 -10.50
N LEU A 372 -24.99 25.73 -10.69
CA LEU A 372 -24.50 26.67 -11.70
C LEU A 372 -24.85 26.23 -13.12
N GLY A 373 -24.67 24.94 -13.43
CA GLY A 373 -25.05 24.37 -14.72
C GLY A 373 -26.52 24.57 -15.03
N ARG A 374 -27.41 24.30 -14.07
CA ARG A 374 -28.86 24.55 -14.23
C ARG A 374 -29.18 26.02 -14.46
N LEU A 375 -28.58 26.93 -13.70
CA LEU A 375 -28.82 28.37 -13.86
C LEU A 375 -28.38 28.86 -15.25
N ILE A 376 -27.22 28.40 -15.74
CA ILE A 376 -26.71 28.74 -17.06
C ILE A 376 -27.64 28.20 -18.15
N LEU A 377 -28.00 26.92 -18.09
CA LEU A 377 -28.87 26.28 -19.10
C LEU A 377 -30.26 26.92 -19.14
N ALA A 378 -30.81 27.30 -17.99
CA ALA A 378 -32.07 28.03 -17.91
C ALA A 378 -32.03 29.37 -18.66
N GLN A 379 -30.89 30.08 -18.63
CA GLN A 379 -30.71 31.33 -19.38
C GLN A 379 -30.76 31.13 -20.91
N PHE A 380 -30.44 29.92 -21.39
CA PHE A 380 -30.52 29.55 -22.81
C PHE A 380 -31.82 28.83 -23.18
N GLY A 381 -32.80 28.74 -22.26
CA GLY A 381 -34.07 28.05 -22.50
C GLY A 381 -33.94 26.53 -22.64
N ILE A 382 -32.81 25.95 -22.23
CA ILE A 382 -32.57 24.51 -22.28
C ILE A 382 -33.06 23.89 -20.97
N ALA A 383 -34.23 23.26 -21.00
CA ALA A 383 -34.73 22.46 -19.89
C ALA A 383 -34.13 21.05 -19.97
N ILE A 384 -33.13 20.77 -19.13
CA ILE A 384 -32.66 19.39 -18.91
C ILE A 384 -33.27 18.89 -17.60
N GLU A 385 -34.08 17.84 -17.68
CA GLU A 385 -34.41 17.03 -16.52
C GLU A 385 -33.15 16.20 -16.17
N LEU A 386 -32.26 16.79 -15.35
CA LEU A 386 -31.06 16.16 -14.82
C LEU A 386 -31.36 15.28 -13.62
#